data_AF-A0A5C3Q100-F1
#
_entry.id   AF-A0A5C3Q100-F1
#
_cell.length_a   1.000
_cell.length_b   1.000
_cell.length_c   1.000
_cell.angle_alpha   90.00
_cell.angle_beta   90.00
_cell.angle_gamma   90.00
#
_symmetry.space_group_name_H-M   'P 1'
#
loop_
_entity.id
_entity.type
_entity.pdbx_description
1 polymer ?
#
loop_
_entity_poly.entity_id
_entity_poly.type
_entity_poly.pdbx_seq_one_letter_code
_entity_poly.pdbx_strand_id
1 'polypeptide(L)'
;MEPLPPGTTYPLKEWERQDKLNVELVGYGWEEKRVIVRFHLPKDRDVGRIQLAITFMCRDVKHSKNWMCEYCGASARETHIVTNSWHHLEPPKLVVYIHYVCDMDQRHVLDGLRMTHDMHNLANMGRLGPFPTSFPPKQPGVTYPLAGSCACCERDETANDPGNLKKCSQCKLTRYCSNECQKKDWPRHKVTCNKIFSVKFENWE
;
A
#
# COMPACT_ATOMS: atom_id res chain seq x y z
N MET A 1 26.26 -9.80 -6.69
CA MET A 1 26.68 -8.71 -5.78
C MET A 1 26.44 -9.17 -4.35
N GLU A 2 27.41 -9.01 -3.47
CA GLU A 2 27.25 -9.30 -2.05
C GLU A 2 26.32 -8.27 -1.37
N PRO A 3 25.57 -8.66 -0.32
CA PRO A 3 24.80 -7.69 0.47
C PRO A 3 25.70 -6.60 1.04
N LEU A 4 25.17 -5.37 1.08
CA LEU A 4 25.83 -4.28 1.78
C LEU A 4 25.97 -4.62 3.28
N PRO A 5 27.12 -4.32 3.91
CA PRO A 5 27.30 -4.53 5.34
C PRO A 5 26.27 -3.77 6.18
N PRO A 6 25.86 -4.31 7.36
CA PRO A 6 25.06 -3.56 8.31
C PRO A 6 25.68 -2.21 8.68
N GLY A 7 24.85 -1.18 8.78
CA GLY A 7 25.28 0.19 9.06
C GLY A 7 25.80 0.95 7.83
N THR A 8 25.77 0.35 6.64
CA THR A 8 26.18 1.04 5.42
C THR A 8 25.28 2.26 5.17
N THR A 9 25.90 3.42 5.03
CA THR A 9 25.26 4.68 4.68
C THR A 9 25.16 4.84 3.17
N TYR A 10 24.21 5.64 2.71
CA TYR A 10 24.03 5.94 1.28
C TYR A 10 23.61 7.41 1.10
N PRO A 11 23.85 8.00 -0.09
CA PRO A 11 23.36 9.34 -0.38
C PRO A 11 21.83 9.40 -0.32
N LEU A 12 21.29 10.24 0.56
CA LEU A 12 19.84 10.40 0.72
C LEU A 12 19.24 11.08 -0.52
N LYS A 13 18.05 10.62 -0.91
CA LYS A 13 17.20 11.37 -1.84
C LYS A 13 16.68 12.63 -1.15
N GLU A 14 16.27 13.63 -1.93
CA GLU A 14 15.75 14.93 -1.42
C GLU A 14 14.66 14.80 -0.35
N TRP A 15 13.81 13.79 -0.45
CA TRP A 15 12.72 13.56 0.50
C TRP A 15 13.10 12.69 1.70
N GLU A 16 14.25 12.00 1.67
CA GLU A 16 14.64 11.05 2.72
C GLU A 16 15.31 11.77 3.90
N ARG A 17 15.13 11.25 5.12
CA ARG A 17 15.67 11.81 6.37
C ARG A 17 16.51 10.80 7.13
N GLN A 18 17.64 11.24 7.69
CA GLN A 18 18.55 10.40 8.50
C GLN A 18 17.91 9.91 9.82
N ASP A 19 17.01 10.71 10.40
CA ASP A 19 16.38 10.45 11.70
C ASP A 19 15.05 9.67 11.59
N LYS A 20 14.74 9.11 10.43
CA LYS A 20 13.46 8.48 10.11
C LYS A 20 13.64 7.12 9.44
N LEU A 21 12.60 6.30 9.53
CA LEU A 21 12.39 5.21 8.59
C LEU A 21 11.67 5.80 7.37
N ASN A 22 12.38 5.84 6.25
CA ASN A 22 11.86 6.38 5.00
C ASN A 22 11.10 5.28 4.25
N VAL A 23 9.81 5.51 4.00
CA VAL A 23 8.94 4.54 3.32
C VAL A 23 8.43 5.13 2.01
N GLU A 24 8.67 4.45 0.90
CA GLU A 24 8.03 4.75 -0.39
C GLU A 24 7.00 3.66 -0.68
N LEU A 25 5.73 4.02 -0.75
CA LEU A 25 4.63 3.12 -1.07
C LEU A 25 4.16 3.40 -2.49
N VAL A 26 4.14 2.39 -3.34
CA VAL A 26 3.66 2.47 -4.72
C VAL A 26 2.46 1.57 -4.89
N GLY A 27 1.31 2.14 -5.25
CA GLY A 27 0.09 1.39 -5.57
C GLY A 27 -0.13 1.32 -7.08
N TYR A 28 -0.54 0.16 -7.58
CA TYR A 28 -0.80 -0.13 -9.00
C TYR A 28 -2.24 -0.59 -9.21
N GLY A 29 -2.92 0.03 -10.18
CA GLY A 29 -4.24 -0.35 -10.64
C GLY A 29 -4.33 -0.38 -12.16
N TRP A 30 -5.55 -0.60 -12.66
CA TRP A 30 -5.86 -0.71 -14.08
C TRP A 30 -5.31 0.44 -14.94
N GLU A 31 -4.88 0.14 -16.17
CA GLU A 31 -4.35 1.11 -17.15
C GLU A 31 -3.21 1.98 -16.59
N GLU A 32 -2.24 1.33 -15.95
CA GLU A 32 -1.06 2.00 -15.40
C GLU A 32 -1.38 3.12 -14.39
N LYS A 33 -2.60 3.13 -13.82
CA LYS A 33 -2.97 4.07 -12.76
C LYS A 33 -2.13 3.77 -11.54
N ARG A 34 -1.40 4.78 -11.05
CA ARG A 34 -0.49 4.62 -9.91
C ARG A 34 -0.67 5.68 -8.85
N VAL A 35 -0.26 5.33 -7.63
CA VAL A 35 -0.02 6.29 -6.55
C VAL A 35 1.36 6.05 -5.98
N ILE A 36 2.13 7.12 -5.75
CA ILE A 36 3.35 7.11 -4.96
C ILE A 36 3.08 7.92 -3.69
N VAL A 37 3.16 7.27 -2.54
CA VAL A 37 3.03 7.90 -1.23
C VAL A 37 4.34 7.73 -0.47
N ARG A 38 4.92 8.84 -0.02
CA ARG A 38 6.16 8.83 0.76
C ARG A 38 5.84 9.18 2.21
N PHE A 39 6.43 8.43 3.13
CA PHE A 39 6.21 8.59 4.57
C PHE A 39 7.53 8.74 5.34
N HIS A 40 7.46 9.50 6.43
CA HIS A 40 8.49 9.57 7.46
C HIS A 40 7.97 8.92 8.74
N LEU A 41 8.30 7.64 8.94
CA LEU A 41 7.98 6.93 10.17
C LEU A 41 9.06 7.17 11.24
N PRO A 42 8.74 6.99 12.54
CA PRO A 42 9.77 6.86 13.57
C PRO A 42 10.84 5.87 13.12
N LYS A 43 12.11 6.16 13.40
CA LYS A 43 13.24 5.30 13.07
C LYS A 43 13.23 4.08 13.99
N ASP A 44 12.33 3.17 13.69
CA ASP A 44 12.12 1.91 14.39
C ASP A 44 12.89 0.79 13.68
N ARG A 45 13.29 -0.23 14.44
CA ARG A 45 13.89 -1.47 13.90
C ARG A 45 13.07 -2.70 14.32
N ASP A 46 12.02 -2.50 15.11
CA ASP A 46 11.07 -3.53 15.49
C ASP A 46 10.15 -3.88 14.33
N VAL A 47 10.33 -5.09 13.80
CA VAL A 47 9.62 -5.56 12.61
C VAL A 47 8.11 -5.61 12.83
N GLY A 48 7.63 -5.96 14.02
CA GLY A 48 6.20 -6.03 14.33
C GLY A 48 5.55 -4.65 14.31
N ARG A 49 6.20 -3.65 14.91
CA ARG A 49 5.73 -2.26 14.87
C ARG A 49 5.75 -1.67 13.46
N ILE A 50 6.80 -1.98 12.68
CA ILE A 50 6.89 -1.56 11.28
C ILE A 50 5.77 -2.20 10.46
N GLN A 51 5.54 -3.50 10.59
CA GLN A 51 4.46 -4.22 9.91
C GLN A 51 3.08 -3.64 10.26
N LEU A 52 2.82 -3.34 11.53
CA LEU A 52 1.57 -2.71 11.94
C LEU A 52 1.38 -1.33 11.30
N ALA A 53 2.43 -0.51 11.23
CA ALA A 53 2.39 0.78 10.55
C ALA A 53 2.12 0.60 9.05
N ILE A 54 2.74 -0.39 8.39
CA ILE A 54 2.47 -0.74 6.99
C ILE A 54 1.01 -1.10 6.80
N THR A 55 0.43 -1.95 7.65
CA THR A 55 -1.00 -2.32 7.55
C THR A 55 -1.91 -1.08 7.58
N PHE A 56 -1.65 -0.12 8.47
CA PHE A 56 -2.45 1.11 8.53
C PHE A 56 -2.24 2.03 7.32
N MET A 57 -1.00 2.14 6.83
CA MET A 57 -0.69 2.91 5.62
C MET A 57 -1.40 2.30 4.40
N CYS A 58 -1.26 0.99 4.20
CA CYS A 58 -1.89 0.27 3.10
C CYS A 58 -3.40 0.42 3.11
N ARG A 59 -4.04 0.43 4.29
CA ARG A 59 -5.48 0.72 4.40
C ARG A 59 -5.83 2.14 3.95
N ASP A 60 -5.08 3.14 4.39
CA ASP A 60 -5.32 4.53 3.94
C ASP A 60 -5.15 4.70 2.43
N VAL A 61 -4.15 4.03 1.84
CA VAL A 61 -3.91 4.10 0.39
C VAL A 61 -4.98 3.32 -0.37
N LYS A 62 -5.43 2.15 0.14
CA LYS A 62 -6.54 1.38 -0.43
C LYS A 62 -7.78 2.24 -0.63
N HIS A 63 -8.13 3.08 0.34
CA HIS A 63 -9.34 3.91 0.28
C HIS A 63 -9.14 5.30 -0.36
N SER A 64 -7.99 5.53 -0.99
CA SER A 64 -7.64 6.86 -1.54
C SER A 64 -8.33 7.20 -2.87
N LYS A 65 -8.67 6.19 -3.67
CA LYS A 65 -9.29 6.30 -4.99
C LYS A 65 -10.22 5.11 -5.26
N ASN A 66 -11.00 5.19 -6.33
CA ASN A 66 -11.79 4.05 -6.80
C ASN A 66 -10.88 3.12 -7.62
N TRP A 67 -10.12 2.27 -6.91
CA TRP A 67 -9.17 1.36 -7.55
C TRP A 67 -9.88 0.25 -8.32
N MET A 68 -9.38 -0.01 -9.53
CA MET A 68 -9.76 -1.13 -10.36
C MET A 68 -8.60 -2.14 -10.39
N CYS A 69 -8.96 -3.39 -10.57
CA CYS A 69 -8.07 -4.53 -10.68
C CYS A 69 -7.01 -4.24 -11.74
N GLU A 70 -5.75 -4.30 -11.34
CA GLU A 70 -4.59 -4.07 -12.20
C GLU A 70 -4.60 -4.93 -13.46
N TYR A 71 -5.17 -6.14 -13.39
CA TYR A 71 -5.07 -7.14 -14.45
C TYR A 71 -6.33 -7.28 -15.33
N CYS A 72 -7.49 -6.77 -14.90
CA CYS A 72 -8.74 -6.93 -15.67
C CYS A 72 -9.69 -5.73 -15.66
N GLY A 73 -9.42 -4.69 -14.88
CA GLY A 73 -10.24 -3.49 -14.82
C GLY A 73 -11.54 -3.62 -14.01
N ALA A 74 -11.89 -4.80 -13.51
CA ALA A 74 -13.00 -4.97 -12.56
C ALA A 74 -12.72 -4.23 -11.24
N SER A 75 -13.74 -3.85 -10.47
CA SER A 75 -13.52 -3.14 -9.20
C SER A 75 -12.65 -3.93 -8.22
N ALA A 76 -11.62 -3.30 -7.65
CA ALA A 76 -10.70 -3.97 -6.73
C ALA A 76 -11.32 -4.13 -5.34
N ARG A 77 -11.10 -5.29 -4.73
CA ARG A 77 -11.52 -5.60 -3.35
C ARG A 77 -10.34 -5.99 -2.47
N GLU A 78 -9.33 -6.59 -3.06
CA GLU A 78 -8.17 -7.16 -2.40
C GLU A 78 -6.89 -6.42 -2.78
N THR A 79 -5.87 -6.56 -1.94
CA THR A 79 -4.56 -5.93 -2.13
C THR A 79 -3.48 -6.97 -1.90
N HIS A 80 -2.65 -7.21 -2.91
CA HIS A 80 -1.42 -7.98 -2.73
C HIS A 80 -0.26 -7.02 -2.42
N ILE A 81 0.51 -7.31 -1.37
CA ILE A 81 1.57 -6.41 -0.89
C ILE A 81 2.92 -7.10 -1.03
N VAL A 82 3.84 -6.45 -1.72
CA VAL A 82 5.26 -6.85 -1.78
C VAL A 82 6.09 -5.79 -1.06
N THR A 83 6.98 -6.22 -0.17
CA THR A 83 7.80 -5.29 0.63
C THR A 83 9.27 -5.56 0.42
N ASN A 84 9.99 -4.54 -0.06
CA ASN A 84 11.44 -4.53 -0.13
C ASN A 84 11.99 -3.74 1.06
N SER A 85 12.89 -4.35 1.82
CA SER A 85 13.39 -3.74 3.04
C SER A 85 14.90 -3.82 3.14
N TRP A 86 15.49 -2.70 3.54
CA TRP A 86 16.92 -2.56 3.80
C TRP A 86 17.13 -2.07 5.23
N HIS A 87 16.59 -2.82 6.19
CA HIS A 87 16.70 -2.50 7.62
C HIS A 87 18.16 -2.46 8.12
N HIS A 88 19.08 -3.14 7.43
CA HIS A 88 20.50 -3.14 7.76
C HIS A 88 21.20 -1.83 7.36
N LEU A 89 20.62 -1.00 6.48
CA LEU A 89 21.21 0.29 6.09
C LEU A 89 20.96 1.39 7.13
N GLU A 90 21.64 2.52 6.94
CA GLU A 90 21.58 3.67 7.83
C GLU A 90 21.41 4.98 7.03
N PRO A 91 20.20 5.59 7.02
CA PRO A 91 18.98 5.18 7.72
C PRO A 91 18.32 3.94 7.09
N PRO A 92 17.45 3.23 7.82
CA PRO A 92 16.70 2.13 7.22
C PRO A 92 15.73 2.64 6.15
N LYS A 93 15.56 1.84 5.10
CA LYS A 93 14.67 2.13 3.98
C LYS A 93 13.69 0.99 3.73
N LEU A 94 12.46 1.37 3.39
CA LEU A 94 11.38 0.46 3.04
C LEU A 94 10.71 0.91 1.74
N VAL A 95 10.46 -0.02 0.84
CA VAL A 95 9.59 0.20 -0.33
C VAL A 95 8.46 -0.81 -0.28
N VAL A 96 7.22 -0.33 -0.35
CA VAL A 96 6.00 -1.14 -0.28
C VAL A 96 5.27 -1.03 -1.60
N TYR A 97 5.04 -2.15 -2.27
CA TYR A 97 4.26 -2.22 -3.51
C TYR A 97 2.88 -2.80 -3.19
N ILE A 98 1.83 -2.16 -3.67
CA ILE A 98 0.45 -2.62 -3.53
C ILE A 98 -0.13 -2.86 -4.92
N HIS A 99 -0.56 -4.09 -5.18
CA HIS A 99 -1.32 -4.45 -6.37
C HIS A 99 -2.80 -4.53 -5.98
N TYR A 100 -3.64 -3.66 -6.56
CA TYR A 100 -5.08 -3.66 -6.34
C TYR A 100 -5.74 -4.68 -7.27
N VAL A 101 -6.46 -5.65 -6.71
CA VAL A 101 -7.01 -6.79 -7.48
C VAL A 101 -8.46 -7.08 -7.13
N CYS A 102 -9.20 -7.66 -8.07
CA CYS A 102 -10.62 -7.98 -7.88
C CYS A 102 -10.82 -9.15 -6.89
N ASP A 103 -10.08 -10.24 -7.07
CA ASP A 103 -10.15 -11.46 -6.28
C ASP A 103 -8.85 -12.26 -6.50
N MET A 104 -8.10 -12.49 -5.41
CA MET A 104 -6.79 -13.16 -5.49
C MET A 104 -6.88 -14.64 -5.90
N ASP A 105 -8.07 -15.26 -5.80
CA ASP A 105 -8.27 -16.66 -6.19
C ASP A 105 -8.50 -16.82 -7.71
N GLN A 106 -8.67 -15.72 -8.44
CA GLN A 106 -8.89 -15.76 -9.89
C GLN A 106 -7.58 -16.00 -10.66
N ARG A 107 -7.66 -16.85 -11.70
CA ARG A 107 -6.48 -17.25 -12.48
C ARG A 107 -5.73 -16.06 -13.08
N HIS A 108 -6.44 -15.12 -13.70
CA HIS A 108 -5.83 -13.93 -14.31
C HIS A 108 -5.10 -13.05 -13.29
N VAL A 109 -5.58 -13.01 -12.03
CA VAL A 109 -4.92 -12.29 -10.95
C VAL A 109 -3.67 -13.04 -10.50
N LEU A 110 -3.76 -14.36 -10.27
CA LEU A 110 -2.61 -15.18 -9.87
C LEU A 110 -1.47 -15.13 -10.90
N ASP A 111 -1.78 -15.14 -12.19
CA ASP A 111 -0.79 -15.04 -13.26
C ASP A 111 -0.12 -13.65 -13.25
N GLY A 112 -0.90 -12.57 -13.09
CA GLY A 112 -0.37 -11.20 -12.97
C GLY A 112 0.49 -10.97 -11.72
N LEU A 113 0.05 -11.48 -10.56
CA LEU A 113 0.80 -11.40 -9.31
C LEU A 113 2.12 -12.18 -9.38
N ARG A 114 2.13 -13.33 -10.07
CA ARG A 114 3.37 -14.09 -10.29
C ARG A 114 4.37 -13.31 -11.13
N MET A 115 3.92 -12.71 -12.22
CA MET A 115 4.79 -11.90 -13.09
C MET A 115 5.40 -10.70 -12.35
N THR A 116 4.58 -9.99 -11.56
CA THR A 116 5.05 -8.85 -10.76
C THR A 116 5.99 -9.29 -9.65
N HIS A 117 5.71 -10.40 -8.96
CA HIS A 117 6.61 -10.98 -7.97
C HIS A 117 7.96 -11.36 -8.58
N ASP A 118 7.98 -12.03 -9.74
CA ASP A 118 9.24 -12.42 -10.40
C ASP A 118 10.08 -11.21 -10.79
N MET A 119 9.43 -10.13 -11.26
CA MET A 119 10.09 -8.84 -11.51
C MET A 119 10.69 -8.25 -10.24
N HIS A 120 9.92 -8.19 -9.14
CA HIS A 120 10.43 -7.73 -7.85
C HIS A 120 11.57 -8.61 -7.33
N ASN A 121 11.46 -9.92 -7.48
CA ASN A 121 12.46 -10.87 -7.04
C ASN A 121 13.77 -10.67 -7.81
N LEU A 122 13.69 -10.49 -9.13
CA LEU A 122 14.85 -10.19 -9.97
C LEU A 122 15.51 -8.87 -9.55
N ALA A 123 14.73 -7.81 -9.33
CA ALA A 123 15.23 -6.53 -8.83
C ALA A 123 15.87 -6.62 -7.43
N ASN A 124 15.49 -7.62 -6.63
CA ASN A 124 16.06 -7.92 -5.32
C ASN A 124 17.11 -9.04 -5.34
N MET A 125 17.68 -9.37 -6.50
CA MET A 125 18.70 -10.41 -6.65
C MET A 125 18.25 -11.79 -6.11
N GLY A 126 16.98 -12.15 -6.32
CA GLY A 126 16.43 -13.46 -5.94
C GLY A 126 16.06 -13.62 -4.46
N ARG A 127 16.16 -12.56 -3.64
CA ARG A 127 15.96 -12.65 -2.18
C ARG A 127 14.52 -12.86 -1.72
N LEU A 128 13.52 -12.60 -2.57
CA LEU A 128 12.12 -12.87 -2.22
C LEU A 128 11.77 -14.36 -2.35
N GLY A 129 12.62 -15.14 -3.02
CA GLY A 129 12.34 -16.55 -3.30
C GLY A 129 11.25 -16.75 -4.35
N PRO A 130 10.82 -18.00 -4.59
CA PRO A 130 9.76 -18.29 -5.55
C PRO A 130 8.42 -17.72 -5.08
N PHE A 131 7.57 -17.32 -6.03
CA PHE A 131 6.19 -16.94 -5.71
C PHE A 131 5.46 -18.11 -5.03
N PRO A 132 4.69 -17.87 -3.95
CA PRO A 132 3.97 -18.93 -3.26
C PRO A 132 3.07 -19.72 -4.22
N THR A 133 3.08 -21.04 -4.09
CA THR A 133 2.19 -21.92 -4.87
C THR A 133 0.74 -21.88 -4.38
N SER A 134 0.53 -21.42 -3.15
CA SER A 134 -0.78 -21.20 -2.54
C SER A 134 -0.73 -20.03 -1.56
N PHE A 135 -1.82 -19.26 -1.52
CA PHE A 135 -2.10 -18.32 -0.45
C PHE A 135 -3.04 -18.98 0.56
N PRO A 136 -3.07 -18.53 1.82
CA PRO A 136 -4.13 -18.92 2.74
C PRO A 136 -5.49 -18.70 2.05
N PRO A 137 -6.33 -19.74 1.94
CA PRO A 137 -7.57 -19.62 1.19
C PRO A 137 -8.45 -18.57 1.86
N LYS A 138 -9.08 -17.75 1.04
CA LYS A 138 -10.11 -16.83 1.49
C LYS A 138 -11.20 -17.64 2.21
N GLN A 139 -11.63 -17.15 3.38
CA GLN A 139 -12.69 -17.84 4.12
C GLN A 139 -13.97 -17.89 3.26
N PRO A 140 -14.65 -19.05 3.20
CA PRO A 140 -15.87 -19.19 2.41
C PRO A 140 -16.91 -18.11 2.76
N GLY A 141 -17.47 -17.47 1.75
CA GLY A 141 -18.50 -16.43 1.92
C GLY A 141 -17.99 -15.05 2.33
N VAL A 142 -16.70 -14.85 2.57
CA VAL A 142 -16.15 -13.52 2.85
C VAL A 142 -16.06 -12.71 1.56
N THR A 143 -16.64 -11.51 1.56
CA THR A 143 -16.47 -10.53 0.49
C THR A 143 -15.76 -9.32 1.07
N TYR A 144 -14.57 -9.01 0.56
CA TYR A 144 -13.84 -7.82 1.00
C TYR A 144 -14.47 -6.56 0.41
N PRO A 145 -14.51 -5.45 1.17
CA PRO A 145 -15.03 -4.17 0.69
C PRO A 145 -14.28 -3.66 -0.53
N LEU A 146 -15.01 -2.98 -1.41
CA LEU A 146 -14.41 -2.26 -2.54
C LEU A 146 -13.32 -1.30 -2.05
N ALA A 147 -12.17 -1.29 -2.72
CA ALA A 147 -11.10 -0.33 -2.44
C ALA A 147 -11.59 1.11 -2.56
N GLY A 148 -12.54 1.37 -3.47
CA GLY A 148 -13.18 2.67 -3.63
C GLY A 148 -14.10 3.13 -2.49
N SER A 149 -14.44 2.27 -1.53
CA SER A 149 -15.40 2.57 -0.46
C SER A 149 -14.83 3.47 0.64
N CYS A 150 -15.70 3.94 1.53
CA CYS A 150 -15.34 4.67 2.76
C CYS A 150 -14.39 3.85 3.64
N ALA A 151 -13.27 4.44 4.06
CA ALA A 151 -12.27 3.77 4.90
C ALA A 151 -12.77 3.34 6.30
N CYS A 152 -13.91 3.87 6.74
CA CYS A 152 -14.49 3.57 8.05
C CYS A 152 -15.63 2.56 7.99
N CYS A 153 -16.67 2.83 7.18
CA CYS A 153 -17.87 1.99 7.17
C CYS A 153 -17.85 0.91 6.10
N GLU A 154 -16.92 0.98 5.14
CA GLU A 154 -16.65 -0.07 4.16
C GLU A 154 -17.86 -0.50 3.32
N ARG A 155 -18.89 0.35 3.30
CA ARG A 155 -20.11 0.16 2.51
C ARG A 155 -19.82 0.34 1.03
N ASP A 156 -20.03 -0.69 0.24
CA ASP A 156 -19.75 -0.69 -1.20
C ASP A 156 -20.51 0.43 -1.94
N GLU A 157 -21.71 0.82 -1.48
CA GLU A 157 -22.50 1.89 -2.08
C GLU A 157 -21.76 3.23 -2.08
N THR A 158 -20.85 3.44 -1.12
CA THR A 158 -20.02 4.65 -1.05
C THR A 158 -18.95 4.71 -2.14
N ALA A 159 -18.62 3.59 -2.78
CA ALA A 159 -17.72 3.55 -3.93
C ALA A 159 -18.42 3.92 -5.24
N ASN A 160 -19.75 3.71 -5.32
CA ASN A 160 -20.56 4.01 -6.51
C ASN A 160 -20.77 5.51 -6.72
N ASP A 161 -20.68 6.30 -5.64
CA ASP A 161 -20.69 7.75 -5.69
C ASP A 161 -19.40 8.33 -5.10
N PRO A 162 -18.27 8.25 -5.85
CA PRO A 162 -16.98 8.67 -5.35
C PRO A 162 -16.89 10.18 -5.12
N GLY A 163 -17.82 10.97 -5.67
CA GLY A 163 -17.91 12.43 -5.46
C GLY A 163 -18.39 12.79 -4.06
N ASN A 164 -19.16 11.91 -3.42
CA ASN A 164 -19.65 12.09 -2.05
C ASN A 164 -18.65 11.68 -0.96
N LEU A 165 -17.54 11.03 -1.34
CA LEU A 165 -16.46 10.69 -0.42
C LEU A 165 -15.51 11.90 -0.20
N LYS A 166 -15.44 12.37 1.03
CA LYS A 166 -14.59 13.47 1.46
C LYS A 166 -13.21 12.96 1.85
N LYS A 167 -12.16 13.57 1.30
CA LYS A 167 -10.78 13.31 1.71
C LYS A 167 -10.52 13.85 3.11
N CYS A 168 -9.68 13.16 3.88
CA CYS A 168 -9.14 13.72 5.13
C CYS A 168 -8.47 15.07 4.83
N SER A 169 -8.86 16.14 5.54
CA SER A 169 -8.35 17.50 5.29
C SER A 169 -6.86 17.65 5.55
N GLN A 170 -6.29 16.84 6.46
CA GLN A 170 -4.88 16.87 6.82
C GLN A 170 -4.01 16.15 5.77
N CYS A 171 -4.25 14.86 5.54
CA CYS A 171 -3.38 14.05 4.67
C CYS A 171 -3.80 14.06 3.19
N LYS A 172 -5.04 14.47 2.90
CA LYS A 172 -5.65 14.52 1.56
C LYS A 172 -5.64 13.17 0.79
N LEU A 173 -5.44 12.06 1.51
CA LEU A 173 -5.29 10.72 0.94
C LEU A 173 -6.55 9.86 1.15
N THR A 174 -6.76 9.37 2.38
CA THR A 174 -7.90 8.49 2.70
C THR A 174 -9.24 9.24 2.63
N ARG A 175 -10.34 8.52 2.36
CA ARG A 175 -11.66 9.10 2.09
C ARG A 175 -12.77 8.51 2.96
N TYR A 176 -13.74 9.36 3.31
CA TYR A 176 -14.87 9.05 4.19
C TYR A 176 -16.18 9.59 3.63
N CYS A 177 -17.29 8.88 3.85
CA CYS A 177 -18.62 9.35 3.43
C CYS A 177 -19.21 10.42 4.39
N SER A 178 -18.66 10.57 5.60
CA SER A 178 -19.12 11.55 6.57
C SER A 178 -18.04 11.92 7.58
N ASN A 179 -18.23 13.06 8.26
CA ASN A 179 -17.38 13.47 9.39
C ASN A 179 -17.45 12.48 10.57
N GLU A 180 -18.58 11.78 10.73
CA GLU A 180 -18.74 10.74 11.74
C GLU A 180 -17.85 9.54 11.43
N CYS A 181 -17.83 9.07 10.18
CA CYS A 181 -16.92 8.02 9.73
C CYS A 181 -15.45 8.40 9.94
N GLN A 182 -15.08 9.65 9.62
CA GLN A 182 -13.72 10.13 9.88
C GLN A 182 -13.37 10.13 11.38
N LYS A 183 -14.27 10.61 12.24
CA LYS A 183 -14.05 10.61 13.71
C LYS A 183 -13.94 9.20 14.28
N LYS A 184 -14.77 8.27 13.79
CA LYS A 184 -14.76 6.87 14.22
C LYS A 184 -13.47 6.15 13.83
N ASP A 185 -12.95 6.42 12.64
CA ASP A 185 -11.70 5.84 12.15
C ASP A 185 -10.43 6.54 12.69
N TRP A 186 -10.58 7.72 13.31
CA TRP A 186 -9.45 8.53 13.79
C TRP A 186 -8.45 7.79 14.69
N PRO A 187 -8.85 6.94 15.65
CA PRO A 187 -7.90 6.20 16.48
C PRO A 187 -6.88 5.38 15.69
N ARG A 188 -7.30 4.84 14.54
CA ARG A 188 -6.43 4.13 13.58
C ARG A 188 -5.71 5.12 12.66
N HIS A 189 -6.46 5.99 11.97
CA HIS A 189 -5.88 6.87 10.94
C HIS A 189 -4.83 7.84 11.47
N LYS A 190 -4.95 8.31 12.73
CA LYS A 190 -3.98 9.25 13.33
C LYS A 190 -2.54 8.71 13.38
N VAL A 191 -2.36 7.39 13.35
CA VAL A 191 -1.04 6.75 13.37
C VAL A 191 -0.22 7.10 12.12
N THR A 192 -0.90 7.24 10.98
CA THR A 192 -0.30 7.41 9.66
C THR A 192 -0.57 8.78 9.05
N CYS A 193 -1.65 9.45 9.45
CA CYS A 193 -2.12 10.73 8.88
C CYS A 193 -1.03 11.81 8.84
N ASN A 194 -0.27 11.99 9.93
CA ASN A 194 0.77 13.01 10.04
C ASN A 194 2.17 12.52 9.62
N LYS A 195 2.26 11.31 9.05
CA LYS A 195 3.52 10.72 8.58
C LYS A 195 3.72 10.88 7.09
N ILE A 196 2.68 11.32 6.36
CA ILE A 196 2.72 11.50 4.91
C ILE A 196 3.57 12.72 4.58
N PHE A 197 4.63 12.51 3.81
CA PHE A 197 5.46 13.57 3.24
C PHE A 197 4.88 14.07 1.91
N SER A 198 4.53 13.15 1.00
CA SER A 198 3.99 13.49 -0.31
C SER A 198 3.08 12.40 -0.86
N VAL A 199 2.09 12.82 -1.65
CA VAL A 199 1.20 11.93 -2.43
C VAL A 199 1.25 12.37 -3.89
N LYS A 200 1.58 11.45 -4.80
CA LYS A 200 1.54 11.68 -6.25
C LYS A 200 0.66 10.63 -6.90
N PHE A 201 -0.38 11.04 -7.61
CA PHE A 201 -1.18 10.17 -8.46
C PHE A 201 -0.71 10.32 -9.90
N GLU A 202 -0.55 9.20 -10.61
CA GLU A 202 -0.13 9.19 -12.02
C GLU A 202 -1.18 8.47 -12.87
N ASN A 203 -1.45 9.00 -14.06
CA ASN A 203 -2.41 8.46 -15.04
C ASN A 203 -3.88 8.46 -14.56
N TRP A 204 -4.26 9.46 -13.75
CA TRP A 204 -5.61 9.62 -13.17
C TRP A 204 -6.44 10.76 -13.79
N GLU A 205 -6.00 11.29 -14.94
CA GLU A 205 -6.71 12.35 -15.70
C GLU A 205 -7.89 11.79 -16.51
#